data_AF-A0AA41X100-F1
#
_entry.id   AF-A0AA41X100-F1
#
_cell.length_a   1.000
_cell.length_b   1.000
_cell.length_c   1.000
_cell.angle_alpha   90.00
_cell.angle_beta   90.00
_cell.angle_gamma   90.00
#
_symmetry.space_group_name_H-M   'P 1'
#
loop_
_entity.id
_entity.type
_entity.pdbx_description
1 polymer ?
#
loop_
_entity_poly.entity_id
_entity_poly.type
_entity_poly.pdbx_seq_one_letter_code
_entity_poly.pdbx_strand_id
1 'polypeptide(L)'
;SVTRLKACMDDEASSIDDIGDIIAFDPSLATQLLRVANSALYRFPNKIDTVTRAIQVVGTRSTYDLALAYGVSQAFSDVDGQR
;
A
#
# COMPACT_ATOMS: atom_id res chain seq x y z
N SER A 1 -6.27 -4.83 7.49
CA SER A 1 -5.05 -4.75 6.63
C SER A 1 -3.93 -3.97 7.30
N VAL A 2 -4.15 -2.72 7.71
CA VAL A 2 -3.10 -1.80 8.21
C VAL A 2 -2.36 -2.27 9.47
N THR A 3 -3.05 -2.86 10.46
CA THR A 3 -2.41 -3.35 11.69
C THR A 3 -1.43 -4.50 11.44
N ARG A 4 -1.74 -5.39 10.46
CA ARG A 4 -0.83 -6.46 10.04
C ARG A 4 0.36 -5.90 9.27
N LEU A 5 0.13 -4.89 8.43
CA LEU A 5 1.17 -4.21 7.67
C LEU A 5 2.16 -3.49 8.60
N LYS A 6 1.67 -2.90 9.70
CA LYS A 6 2.51 -2.36 10.78
C LYS A 6 3.32 -3.45 11.48
N ALA A 7 2.70 -4.57 11.84
CA ALA A 7 3.40 -5.67 12.49
C ALA A 7 4.54 -6.24 11.62
N CYS A 8 4.33 -6.36 10.30
CA CYS A 8 5.40 -6.75 9.38
C CYS A 8 6.47 -5.66 9.23
N MET A 9 6.11 -4.38 9.26
CA MET A 9 7.10 -3.29 9.19
C MET A 9 7.99 -3.19 10.44
N ASP A 10 7.42 -3.50 11.61
CA ASP A 10 8.11 -3.47 12.90
C ASP A 10 8.93 -4.76 13.15
N ASP A 11 8.80 -5.77 12.27
CA ASP A 11 9.55 -7.03 12.31
C ASP A 11 10.70 -7.01 11.29
N GLU A 12 11.94 -7.03 11.79
CA GLU A 12 13.15 -7.06 10.96
C GLU A 12 13.26 -8.31 10.08
N ALA A 13 12.46 -9.37 10.36
CA ALA A 13 12.42 -10.59 9.55
C ALA A 13 11.42 -10.54 8.39
N SER A 14 10.54 -9.54 8.32
CA SER A 14 9.50 -9.48 7.29
C SER A 14 10.08 -9.10 5.92
N SER A 15 9.67 -9.84 4.91
CA SER A 15 10.09 -9.65 3.53
C SER A 15 9.15 -8.70 2.75
N ILE A 16 9.62 -8.23 1.59
CA ILE A 16 8.77 -7.46 0.65
C ILE A 16 7.56 -8.29 0.19
N ASP A 17 7.72 -9.61 0.07
CA ASP A 17 6.65 -10.49 -0.36
C ASP A 17 5.54 -10.60 0.69
N ASP A 18 5.90 -10.62 1.98
CA ASP A 18 4.92 -10.60 3.08
C ASP A 18 4.07 -9.31 3.06
N ILE A 19 4.71 -8.17 2.79
CA ILE A 19 4.01 -6.88 2.61
C ILE A 19 3.14 -6.93 1.35
N GLY A 20 3.67 -7.50 0.27
CA GLY A 20 2.96 -7.70 -0.99
C GLY A 20 1.67 -8.49 -0.84
N ASP A 21 1.71 -9.59 -0.08
CA ASP A 21 0.56 -10.45 0.18
C ASP A 21 -0.53 -9.74 1.00
N ILE A 22 -0.12 -8.96 2.01
CA ILE A 22 -1.08 -8.18 2.81
C ILE A 22 -1.78 -7.12 1.95
N ILE A 23 -1.05 -6.45 1.04
CA ILE A 23 -1.61 -5.44 0.15
C ILE A 23 -2.48 -6.09 -0.93
N ALA A 24 -2.06 -7.21 -1.49
CA ALA A 24 -2.81 -7.95 -2.49
C ALA A 24 -4.16 -8.46 -1.97
N PHE A 25 -4.26 -8.71 -0.66
CA PHE A 25 -5.53 -9.09 0.00
C PHE A 25 -6.58 -7.97 -0.01
N ASP A 26 -6.18 -6.71 -0.20
CA ASP A 26 -7.06 -5.54 -0.28
C ASP A 26 -6.98 -4.89 -1.67
N PRO A 27 -7.91 -5.22 -2.59
CA PRO A 27 -7.87 -4.74 -3.98
C PRO A 27 -7.87 -3.21 -4.12
N SER A 28 -8.51 -2.51 -3.18
CA SER A 28 -8.59 -1.05 -3.19
C SER A 28 -7.23 -0.43 -2.84
N LEU A 29 -6.57 -0.97 -1.79
CA LEU A 29 -5.22 -0.56 -1.42
C LEU A 29 -4.21 -0.90 -2.53
N ALA A 30 -4.30 -2.09 -3.12
CA ALA A 30 -3.45 -2.49 -4.25
C ALA A 30 -3.59 -1.55 -5.46
N THR A 31 -4.84 -1.19 -5.80
CA THR A 31 -5.12 -0.22 -6.88
C THR A 31 -4.53 1.16 -6.58
N GLN A 32 -4.63 1.61 -5.34
CA GLN A 32 -4.08 2.89 -4.93
C GLN A 32 -2.56 2.91 -4.97
N LEU A 33 -1.90 1.82 -4.55
CA LEU A 33 -0.46 1.64 -4.68
C LEU A 33 0.00 1.66 -6.13
N LEU A 34 -0.68 0.92 -7.01
CA LEU A 34 -0.37 0.91 -8.45
C LEU A 34 -0.54 2.30 -9.07
N ARG A 35 -1.57 3.06 -8.70
CA ARG A 35 -1.76 4.44 -9.14
C ARG A 35 -0.62 5.35 -8.71
N VAL A 36 -0.15 5.23 -7.45
CA VAL A 36 0.97 6.02 -6.93
C VAL A 36 2.25 5.66 -7.68
N ALA A 37 2.54 4.37 -7.86
CA ALA A 37 3.72 3.89 -8.57
C ALA A 37 3.79 4.35 -10.04
N ASN A 38 2.63 4.44 -10.71
CA ASN A 38 2.52 4.94 -12.09
C ASN A 38 2.36 6.47 -12.19
N SER A 39 2.44 7.20 -11.07
CA SER A 39 2.26 8.65 -11.10
C SER A 39 3.49 9.39 -11.66
N ALA A 40 3.29 10.63 -12.07
CA ALA A 40 4.35 11.51 -12.55
C ALA A 40 5.48 11.76 -11.52
N LEU A 41 5.25 11.42 -10.23
CA LEU A 41 6.26 11.49 -9.19
C LEU A 41 7.41 10.49 -9.44
N TYR A 42 7.08 9.27 -9.87
CA TYR A 42 8.06 8.18 -10.04
C TYR A 42 8.57 8.05 -11.48
N ARG A 43 7.89 8.65 -12.47
CA ARG A 43 8.31 8.75 -13.88
C ARG A 43 8.81 7.43 -14.49
N PHE A 44 8.14 6.33 -14.16
CA PHE A 44 8.54 5.02 -14.66
C PHE A 44 8.21 4.89 -16.16
N PRO A 45 9.15 4.44 -17.01
CA PRO A 45 8.96 4.43 -18.47
C PRO A 45 7.92 3.42 -18.95
N ASN A 46 7.74 2.33 -18.19
CA ASN A 46 6.76 1.29 -18.47
C ASN A 46 5.72 1.26 -17.36
N LYS A 47 4.48 0.90 -17.74
CA LYS A 47 3.38 0.71 -16.78
C LYS A 47 3.75 -0.38 -15.76
N ILE A 48 3.51 -0.09 -14.49
CA ILE A 48 3.63 -1.04 -13.39
C ILE A 48 2.25 -1.66 -13.15
N ASP A 49 2.17 -2.99 -13.17
CA ASP A 49 0.93 -3.77 -13.09
C ASP A 49 0.93 -4.81 -11.96
N THR A 50 2.05 -4.99 -11.25
CA THR A 50 2.17 -5.91 -10.11
C THR A 50 2.43 -5.17 -8.81
N VAL A 51 1.86 -5.68 -7.71
CA VAL A 51 2.03 -5.12 -6.36
C VAL A 51 3.51 -5.15 -5.96
N THR A 52 4.18 -6.28 -6.11
CA THR A 52 5.61 -6.43 -5.77
C THR A 52 6.47 -5.40 -6.51
N ARG A 53 6.23 -5.18 -7.82
CA ARG A 53 6.97 -4.17 -8.58
C ARG A 53 6.65 -2.75 -8.12
N ALA A 54 5.39 -2.48 -7.75
CA ALA A 54 5.02 -1.20 -7.19
C ALA A 54 5.73 -0.93 -5.85
N ILE A 55 5.82 -1.93 -4.97
CA ILE A 55 6.57 -1.81 -3.69
C ILE A 55 8.05 -1.56 -3.95
N GLN A 56 8.66 -2.23 -4.94
CA GLN A 56 10.07 -2.01 -5.29
C GLN A 56 10.35 -0.58 -5.78
N VAL A 57 9.43 0.01 -6.54
CA VAL A 57 9.59 1.37 -7.09
C VAL A 57 9.24 2.45 -6.07
N VAL A 58 8.17 2.25 -5.30
CA VAL A 58 7.69 3.19 -4.28
C VAL A 58 8.55 3.14 -3.02
N GLY A 59 9.07 1.96 -2.68
CA GLY A 59 9.78 1.67 -1.45
C GLY A 59 8.84 1.17 -0.35
N THR A 60 9.36 0.30 0.53
CA THR A 60 8.60 -0.31 1.64
C THR A 60 8.04 0.73 2.60
N ARG A 61 8.84 1.73 2.98
CA ARG A 61 8.42 2.81 3.88
C ARG A 61 7.26 3.64 3.32
N SER A 62 7.38 4.12 2.08
CA SER A 62 6.33 4.91 1.45
C SER A 62 5.06 4.07 1.17
N THR A 63 5.23 2.77 0.91
CA THR A 63 4.11 1.83 0.79
C THR A 63 3.33 1.71 2.11
N TYR A 64 4.04 1.66 3.24
CA TYR A 64 3.40 1.65 4.55
C TYR A 64 2.71 2.95 4.91
N ASP A 65 3.35 4.09 4.66
CA ASP A 65 2.74 5.41 4.88
C ASP A 65 1.43 5.53 4.06
N LEU A 66 1.43 5.02 2.83
CA LEU A 66 0.22 4.94 1.99
C LEU A 66 -0.85 4.04 2.62
N ALA A 67 -0.48 2.85 3.10
CA ALA A 67 -1.41 1.92 3.73
C ALA A 67 -2.00 2.48 5.02
N LEU A 68 -1.20 3.16 5.85
CA LEU A 68 -1.67 3.89 7.03
C LEU A 68 -2.68 4.98 6.65
N ALA A 69 -2.32 5.85 5.71
CA ALA A 69 -3.19 6.93 5.25
C ALA A 69 -4.51 6.38 4.67
N TYR A 70 -4.44 5.28 3.93
CA TYR A 70 -5.60 4.58 3.40
C TYR A 70 -6.51 4.05 4.52
N GLY A 71 -5.95 3.37 5.53
CA GLY A 71 -6.73 2.86 6.65
C GLY A 71 -7.39 3.94 7.48
N VAL A 72 -6.70 5.07 7.71
CA VAL A 72 -7.28 6.24 8.37
C VAL A 72 -8.43 6.80 7.54
N SER A 73 -8.24 6.99 6.24
CA SER A 73 -9.29 7.48 5.33
C SER A 73 -10.52 6.57 5.30
N GLN A 74 -10.33 5.25 5.33
CA GLN A 74 -11.44 4.29 5.37
C GLN A 74 -12.19 4.36 6.70
N ALA A 75 -11.47 4.42 7.83
CA ALA A 75 -12.09 4.54 9.15
C ALA A 75 -12.95 5.81 9.28
N PHE A 76 -12.52 6.93 8.70
CA PHE A 76 -13.31 8.16 8.70
C PHE A 76 -14.48 8.12 7.70
N SER A 77 -14.31 7.48 6.55
CA SER A 77 -15.40 7.34 5.56
C SER A 77 -16.56 6.49 6.10
N ASP A 78 -16.26 5.50 6.94
CA ASP A 78 -17.26 4.67 7.63
C ASP A 78 -18.04 5.49 8.68
N VAL A 79 -17.36 6.42 9.37
CA VAL A 79 -17.98 7.32 10.37
C VAL A 79 -18.91 8.35 9.70
N ASP A 80 -18.53 8.88 8.55
CA ASP A 80 -19.35 9.86 7.80
C ASP A 80 -20.53 9.20 7.07
N GLY A 81 -20.38 7.95 6.62
CA GLY A 81 -21.45 7.17 5.97
C GLY A 81 -22.59 6.76 6.90
N GLN A 82 -22.42 6.93 8.22
CA GLN A 82 -23.40 6.61 9.25
C GLN A 82 -24.24 7.82 9.71
N ARG A 83 -24.20 8.93 8.97
CA ARG A 83 -24.98 10.15 9.21
C ARG A 83 -26.03 10.42 8.15
#